data_AF-A0A833XWN0-F1
#
_entry.id   AF-A0A833XWN0-F1
#
_cell.length_a   1.000
_cell.length_b   1.000
_cell.length_c   1.000
_cell.angle_alpha   90.00
_cell.angle_beta   90.00
_cell.angle_gamma   90.00
#
_symmetry.space_group_name_H-M   'P 1'
#
loop_
_entity.id
_entity.type
_entity.pdbx_description
1 polymer ?
#
loop_
_entity_poly.entity_id
_entity_poly.type
_entity_poly.pdbx_seq_one_letter_code
_entity_poly.pdbx_strand_id
1 'polypeptide(L)'
;KPQRLALFDSSSSFHGTRLAPPSLRFLSVKSGAQPFISESASSSQPYDLKEFRFEPIKESIVSREMTRRYMMDMITYADTDVVIVGAGSAGLSCAYELSKNPSVQVAIIEQSVSPGGGAWLGGQLFSAMVVRKPAHVFLNELGIEYDEQDNYVVIKHAALFTSTIMSKLLARPNVKLFNAVAAEDLIVKGGRVGGVVTNWALVSMNHDTQSCMDPNVMEAKVVVSSCGHDGPFGATGVKRLKSIGMIDSVPGMKALDMNAAEDAIVRLTREIVPGMIVTGMEVAEIDGSPRMVCFLLFVYACILY
;
A
#
# COMPACT_ATOMS: atom_id res chain seq x y z
N LYS A 1 -43.58 30.80 -40.10
CA LYS A 1 -42.43 30.17 -39.39
C LYS A 1 -41.16 30.47 -40.16
N PRO A 2 -40.00 30.82 -39.54
CA PRO A 2 -39.72 31.49 -38.26
C PRO A 2 -38.94 32.83 -38.47
N GLN A 3 -39.12 33.90 -37.68
CA GLN A 3 -38.49 34.25 -36.39
C GLN A 3 -36.96 34.38 -36.36
N ARG A 4 -36.47 35.60 -36.08
CA ARG A 4 -35.26 35.84 -35.26
C ARG A 4 -35.42 37.12 -34.44
N LEU A 5 -35.39 36.95 -33.12
CA LEU A 5 -35.31 37.98 -32.09
C LEU A 5 -33.94 38.67 -32.12
N ALA A 6 -33.92 39.98 -31.96
CA ALA A 6 -32.74 40.74 -31.53
C ALA A 6 -33.06 41.35 -30.16
N LEU A 7 -32.39 40.90 -29.11
CA LEU A 7 -32.43 41.46 -27.77
C LEU A 7 -31.03 41.29 -27.16
N PHE A 8 -30.14 42.23 -27.45
CA PHE A 8 -28.95 42.48 -26.64
C PHE A 8 -28.63 43.97 -26.73
N ASP A 9 -29.12 44.72 -25.74
CA ASP A 9 -28.44 45.93 -25.30
C ASP A 9 -28.72 46.13 -23.80
N SER A 10 -27.65 46.16 -23.01
CA SER A 10 -27.49 46.90 -21.75
C SER A 10 -26.33 46.35 -20.90
N SER A 11 -25.23 47.10 -20.94
CA SER A 11 -24.42 47.52 -19.79
C SER A 11 -24.17 46.53 -18.65
N SER A 12 -22.97 45.95 -18.61
CA SER A 12 -22.39 45.38 -17.39
C SER A 12 -21.94 46.52 -16.45
N SER A 13 -22.55 46.60 -15.28
CA SER A 13 -22.01 47.36 -14.14
C SER A 13 -22.05 46.45 -12.91
N PHE A 14 -20.87 45.95 -12.53
CA PHE A 14 -20.67 45.27 -11.26
C PHE A 14 -20.66 46.33 -10.16
N HIS A 15 -21.74 46.46 -9.39
CA HIS A 15 -21.75 47.15 -8.10
C HIS A 15 -22.31 46.18 -7.06
N GLY A 16 -21.45 45.77 -6.12
CA GLY A 16 -21.79 44.85 -5.05
C GLY A 16 -22.60 45.52 -3.95
N THR A 17 -23.78 45.01 -3.68
CA THR A 17 -24.60 45.38 -2.52
C THR A 17 -24.22 44.48 -1.34
N ARG A 18 -23.83 45.04 -0.19
CA ARG A 18 -23.61 44.28 1.05
C ARG A 18 -24.93 43.71 1.55
N LEU A 19 -25.07 42.39 1.59
CA LEU A 19 -26.14 41.71 2.32
C LEU A 19 -25.77 41.66 3.81
N ALA A 20 -26.67 42.13 4.67
CA ALA A 20 -26.55 42.02 6.12
C ALA A 20 -26.51 40.53 6.55
N PRO A 21 -25.75 40.17 7.59
CA PRO A 21 -25.60 38.78 8.00
C PRO A 21 -26.93 38.25 8.54
N PRO A 22 -27.36 37.04 8.17
CA PRO A 22 -28.47 36.40 8.84
C PRO A 22 -28.04 36.08 10.28
N SER A 23 -28.91 36.40 11.23
CA SER A 23 -28.75 36.08 12.65
C SER A 23 -28.59 34.56 12.83
N LEU A 24 -27.35 34.12 13.04
CA LEU A 24 -27.05 32.75 13.44
C LEU A 24 -27.57 32.56 14.87
N ARG A 25 -28.78 32.01 14.99
CA ARG A 25 -29.19 31.30 16.20
C ARG A 25 -28.26 30.10 16.35
N PHE A 26 -27.29 30.22 17.25
CA PHE A 26 -26.49 29.10 17.73
C PHE A 26 -27.43 28.08 18.37
N LEU A 27 -27.79 27.03 17.62
CA LEU A 27 -28.23 25.78 18.22
C LEU A 27 -26.98 25.08 18.72
N SER A 28 -26.82 25.06 20.04
CA SER A 28 -25.80 24.31 20.75
C SER A 28 -25.85 22.84 20.32
N VAL A 29 -24.91 22.43 19.46
CA VAL A 29 -24.66 21.01 19.20
C VAL A 29 -24.04 20.45 20.47
N LYS A 30 -24.83 19.74 21.26
CA LYS A 30 -24.31 18.92 22.35
C LYS A 30 -23.30 17.94 21.76
N SER A 31 -22.04 18.06 22.17
CA SER A 31 -21.01 17.03 21.97
C SER A 31 -21.43 15.78 22.76
N GLY A 32 -22.24 14.94 22.13
CA GLY A 32 -22.47 13.58 22.62
C GLY A 32 -21.18 12.79 22.39
N ALA A 33 -20.49 12.46 23.48
CA ALA A 33 -19.50 11.40 23.46
C ALA A 33 -20.17 10.15 22.89
N GLN A 34 -19.71 9.70 21.73
CA GLN A 34 -20.13 8.41 21.18
C GLN A 34 -19.58 7.34 22.14
N PRO A 35 -20.43 6.44 22.67
CA PRO A 35 -19.91 5.34 23.45
C PRO A 35 -19.09 4.44 22.53
N PHE A 36 -17.83 4.19 22.89
CA PHE A 36 -17.16 2.96 22.50
C PHE A 36 -18.13 1.81 22.78
N ILE A 37 -18.50 1.05 21.75
CA ILE A 37 -19.26 -0.18 21.94
C ILE A 37 -18.28 -1.16 22.60
N SER A 38 -18.32 -1.19 23.93
CA SER A 38 -17.93 -2.36 24.70
C SER A 38 -18.93 -3.44 24.35
N GLU A 39 -18.47 -4.55 23.75
CA GLU A 39 -19.27 -5.76 23.56
C GLU A 39 -19.76 -6.24 24.93
N SER A 40 -20.94 -5.78 25.34
CA SER A 40 -21.75 -6.53 26.28
C SER A 40 -22.16 -7.79 25.56
N ALA A 41 -21.76 -8.95 26.10
CA ALA A 41 -22.12 -10.27 25.63
C ALA A 41 -23.63 -10.42 25.41
N SER A 42 -24.12 -10.01 24.23
CA SER A 42 -25.44 -10.35 23.76
C SER A 42 -25.29 -11.69 23.04
N SER A 43 -25.86 -12.73 23.61
CA SER A 43 -26.06 -14.01 22.93
C SER A 43 -26.69 -13.75 21.55
N SER A 44 -25.89 -13.77 20.49
CA SER A 44 -26.39 -13.62 19.13
C SER A 44 -27.26 -14.83 18.84
N GLN A 45 -28.59 -14.64 18.82
CA GLN A 45 -29.49 -15.65 18.30
C GLN A 45 -29.00 -16.01 16.88
N PRO A 46 -28.79 -17.30 16.56
CA PRO A 46 -28.41 -17.69 15.22
C PRO A 46 -29.49 -17.21 14.25
N TYR A 47 -29.08 -16.56 13.16
CA TYR A 47 -30.05 -16.14 12.15
C TYR A 47 -30.64 -17.37 11.46
N ASP A 48 -31.96 -17.38 11.24
CA ASP A 48 -32.60 -18.41 10.41
C ASP A 48 -32.39 -18.06 8.93
N LEU A 49 -31.59 -18.88 8.23
CA LEU A 49 -31.34 -18.72 6.79
C LEU A 49 -32.63 -18.79 5.94
N LYS A 50 -33.70 -19.42 6.43
CA LYS A 50 -34.99 -19.48 5.75
C LYS A 50 -35.80 -18.19 5.88
N GLU A 51 -35.60 -17.46 6.97
CA GLU A 51 -36.29 -16.20 7.26
C GLU A 51 -35.37 -14.97 7.14
N PHE A 52 -34.12 -15.19 6.71
CA PHE A 52 -33.11 -14.14 6.65
C PHE A 52 -33.51 -13.02 5.68
N ARG A 53 -33.51 -11.80 6.20
CA ARG A 53 -33.71 -10.57 5.43
C ARG A 53 -32.69 -9.53 5.89
N PHE A 54 -31.97 -8.94 4.94
CA PHE A 54 -31.17 -7.76 5.22
C PHE A 54 -32.08 -6.56 5.44
N GLU A 55 -31.62 -5.61 6.26
CA GLU A 55 -32.25 -4.31 6.38
C GLU A 55 -32.23 -3.55 5.04
N PRO A 56 -33.27 -2.75 4.72
CA PRO A 56 -33.31 -1.98 3.50
C PRO A 56 -32.15 -0.96 3.41
N ILE A 57 -31.56 -0.81 2.22
CA ILE A 57 -30.51 0.17 1.93
C ILE A 57 -30.74 0.83 0.56
N LYS A 58 -30.18 2.02 0.35
CA LYS A 58 -30.16 2.70 -0.96
C LYS A 58 -28.76 2.63 -1.57
N GLU A 59 -28.67 2.45 -2.88
CA GLU A 59 -27.42 2.37 -3.64
C GLU A 59 -26.55 3.62 -3.44
N SER A 60 -27.19 4.80 -3.41
CA SER A 60 -26.50 6.07 -3.18
C SER A 60 -25.84 6.18 -1.81
N ILE A 61 -26.33 5.46 -0.79
CA ILE A 61 -25.70 5.41 0.54
C ILE A 61 -24.37 4.65 0.42
N VAL A 62 -24.37 3.50 -0.25
CA VAL A 62 -23.18 2.67 -0.46
C VAL A 62 -22.11 3.43 -1.26
N SER A 63 -22.50 4.08 -2.37
CA SER A 63 -21.59 4.91 -3.18
C SER A 63 -20.95 6.04 -2.36
N ARG A 64 -21.74 6.77 -1.58
CA ARG A 64 -21.24 7.86 -0.73
C ARG A 64 -20.31 7.35 0.37
N GLU A 65 -20.60 6.19 0.94
CA GLU A 65 -19.80 5.65 2.04
C GLU A 65 -18.40 5.23 1.58
N MET A 66 -18.32 4.52 0.46
CA MET A 66 -17.03 4.15 -0.14
C MET A 66 -16.24 5.39 -0.58
N THR A 67 -16.90 6.31 -1.29
CA THR A 67 -16.25 7.53 -1.80
C THR A 67 -15.73 8.40 -0.66
N ARG A 68 -16.55 8.64 0.37
CA ARG A 68 -16.16 9.46 1.52
C ARG A 68 -14.94 8.89 2.22
N ARG A 69 -14.93 7.58 2.51
CA ARG A 69 -13.80 6.93 3.20
C ARG A 69 -12.53 6.98 2.36
N TYR A 70 -12.61 6.61 1.09
CA TYR A 70 -11.45 6.61 0.21
C TYR A 70 -10.88 8.02 0.01
N MET A 71 -11.73 9.05 -0.14
CA MET A 71 -11.28 10.44 -0.21
C MET A 71 -10.62 10.91 1.09
N MET A 72 -11.15 10.52 2.25
CA MET A 72 -10.51 10.87 3.53
C MET A 72 -9.16 10.18 3.69
N ASP A 73 -9.03 8.93 3.23
CA ASP A 73 -7.74 8.24 3.18
C ASP A 73 -6.77 8.98 2.24
N MET A 74 -7.20 9.36 1.04
CA MET A 74 -6.36 10.12 0.11
C MET A 74 -5.91 11.48 0.68
N ILE A 75 -6.78 12.19 1.39
CA ILE A 75 -6.43 13.47 2.05
C ILE A 75 -5.42 13.21 3.18
N THR A 76 -5.66 12.21 4.00
CA THR A 76 -4.83 11.89 5.19
C THR A 76 -3.44 11.45 4.77
N TYR A 77 -3.33 10.61 3.75
CA TYR A 77 -2.07 10.01 3.31
C TYR A 77 -1.39 10.78 2.17
N ALA A 78 -1.92 11.94 1.73
CA ALA A 78 -1.23 12.79 0.75
C ALA A 78 0.15 13.28 1.23
N ASP A 79 0.32 13.38 2.56
CA ASP A 79 1.58 13.62 3.26
C ASP A 79 1.65 12.61 4.42
N THR A 80 2.53 11.61 4.32
CA THR A 80 2.61 10.48 5.26
C THR A 80 4.02 10.26 5.79
N ASP A 81 4.18 9.50 6.86
CA ASP A 81 5.51 9.17 7.38
C ASP A 81 6.24 8.21 6.44
N VAL A 82 5.61 7.07 6.11
CA VAL A 82 6.21 6.03 5.28
C VAL A 82 5.27 5.63 4.14
N VAL A 83 5.84 5.55 2.94
CA VAL A 83 5.21 4.88 1.79
C VAL A 83 5.95 3.59 1.48
N ILE A 84 5.24 2.47 1.42
CA ILE A 84 5.76 1.18 1.01
C ILE A 84 5.21 0.85 -0.38
N VAL A 85 6.10 0.66 -1.36
CA VAL A 85 5.72 0.33 -2.74
C VAL A 85 5.86 -1.18 -2.94
N GLY A 86 4.75 -1.84 -3.24
CA GLY A 86 4.62 -3.29 -3.36
C GLY A 86 4.20 -3.96 -2.03
N ALA A 87 3.08 -4.67 -2.05
CA ALA A 87 2.55 -5.45 -0.93
C ALA A 87 2.91 -6.93 -1.06
N GLY A 88 4.13 -7.25 -1.50
CA GLY A 88 4.70 -8.61 -1.46
C GLY A 88 5.08 -9.03 -0.03
N SER A 89 5.65 -10.23 0.14
CA SER A 89 6.10 -10.72 1.45
C SER A 89 7.03 -9.74 2.18
N ALA A 90 8.00 -9.15 1.48
CA ALA A 90 8.93 -8.17 2.05
C ALA A 90 8.24 -6.86 2.44
N GLY A 91 7.40 -6.29 1.55
CA GLY A 91 6.65 -5.05 1.82
C GLY A 91 5.64 -5.20 2.95
N LEU A 92 4.88 -6.30 2.98
CA LEU A 92 3.95 -6.63 4.07
C LEU A 92 4.68 -6.83 5.40
N SER A 93 5.84 -7.49 5.39
CA SER A 93 6.67 -7.64 6.60
C SER A 93 7.16 -6.28 7.07
N CYS A 94 7.72 -5.46 6.17
CA CYS A 94 8.16 -4.10 6.48
C CYS A 94 7.04 -3.26 7.13
N ALA A 95 5.86 -3.26 6.49
CA ALA A 95 4.69 -2.57 6.98
C ALA A 95 4.27 -3.06 8.37
N TYR A 96 4.27 -4.38 8.57
CA TYR A 96 3.91 -5.02 9.84
C TYR A 96 4.91 -4.71 10.96
N GLU A 97 6.17 -4.46 10.67
CA GLU A 97 7.10 -4.02 11.71
C GLU A 97 6.90 -2.54 12.03
N LEU A 98 6.93 -1.67 11.01
CA LEU A 98 6.88 -0.22 11.18
C LEU A 98 5.60 0.22 11.88
N SER A 99 4.46 -0.38 11.50
CA SER A 99 3.18 -0.02 12.11
C SER A 99 2.99 -0.53 13.54
N LYS A 100 3.95 -1.28 14.13
CA LYS A 100 3.94 -1.61 15.57
C LYS A 100 4.09 -0.34 16.40
N ASN A 101 4.80 0.66 15.87
CA ASN A 101 4.79 2.00 16.40
C ASN A 101 3.50 2.71 15.93
N PRO A 102 2.51 2.96 16.82
CA PRO A 102 1.23 3.54 16.43
C PRO A 102 1.34 5.00 15.97
N SER A 103 2.47 5.67 16.23
CA SER A 103 2.73 7.05 15.82
C SER A 103 3.25 7.17 14.38
N VAL A 104 3.55 6.06 13.70
CA VAL A 104 4.03 6.05 12.32
C VAL A 104 2.87 5.74 11.39
N GLN A 105 2.55 6.65 10.48
CA GLN A 105 1.57 6.43 9.41
C GLN A 105 2.22 5.67 8.24
N VAL A 106 1.60 4.55 7.85
CA VAL A 106 2.11 3.66 6.81
C VAL A 106 1.11 3.56 5.66
N ALA A 107 1.44 4.17 4.52
CA ALA A 107 0.74 3.96 3.26
C ALA A 107 1.40 2.80 2.49
N ILE A 108 0.60 1.88 1.97
CA ILE A 108 1.07 0.78 1.12
C ILE A 108 0.45 0.97 -0.26
N ILE A 109 1.30 1.13 -1.28
CA ILE A 109 0.90 1.25 -2.68
C ILE A 109 1.11 -0.11 -3.36
N GLU A 110 0.03 -0.72 -3.83
CA GLU A 110 0.06 -2.02 -4.52
C GLU A 110 -0.67 -1.92 -5.85
N GLN A 111 0.06 -2.22 -6.92
CA GLN A 111 -0.44 -2.09 -8.29
C GLN A 111 -1.45 -3.17 -8.66
N SER A 112 -1.34 -4.37 -8.10
CA SER A 112 -2.34 -5.42 -8.25
C SER A 112 -3.61 -5.11 -7.45
N VAL A 113 -4.75 -5.64 -7.90
CA VAL A 113 -5.97 -5.65 -7.08
C VAL A 113 -5.74 -6.49 -5.82
N SER A 114 -5.04 -7.62 -5.96
CA SER A 114 -4.75 -8.54 -4.85
C SER A 114 -3.33 -8.31 -4.31
N PRO A 115 -3.16 -7.83 -3.06
CA PRO A 115 -1.86 -7.80 -2.41
C PRO A 115 -1.31 -9.22 -2.15
N GLY A 116 -0.08 -9.32 -1.68
CA GLY A 116 0.63 -10.57 -1.38
C GLY A 116 1.76 -10.89 -2.36
N GLY A 117 1.76 -10.27 -3.55
CA GLY A 117 2.77 -10.51 -4.58
C GLY A 117 2.94 -12.00 -4.91
N GLY A 118 4.18 -12.47 -4.96
CA GLY A 118 4.50 -13.88 -5.22
C GLY A 118 4.26 -14.85 -4.05
N ALA A 119 3.85 -14.37 -2.88
CA ALA A 119 3.77 -15.19 -1.66
C ALA A 119 2.44 -15.96 -1.50
N TRP A 120 1.70 -16.16 -2.60
CA TRP A 120 0.50 -16.99 -2.61
C TRP A 120 0.80 -18.47 -2.84
N LEU A 121 1.96 -18.78 -3.40
CA LEU A 121 2.38 -20.13 -3.79
C LEU A 121 3.84 -20.38 -3.39
N GLY A 122 4.19 -21.65 -3.27
CA GLY A 122 5.57 -22.13 -3.32
C GLY A 122 6.12 -22.15 -4.76
N GLY A 123 7.21 -22.90 -4.96
CA GLY A 123 7.77 -23.10 -6.30
C GLY A 123 6.84 -23.92 -7.21
N GLN A 124 6.85 -23.61 -8.50
CA GLN A 124 6.16 -24.41 -9.54
C GLN A 124 4.66 -24.64 -9.27
N LEU A 125 3.97 -23.64 -8.73
CA LEU A 125 2.55 -23.69 -8.36
C LEU A 125 2.22 -24.66 -7.21
N PHE A 126 3.21 -25.20 -6.50
CA PHE A 126 2.98 -25.94 -5.26
C PHE A 126 2.60 -25.00 -4.11
N SER A 127 2.11 -25.56 -3.01
CA SER A 127 1.53 -24.78 -1.91
C SER A 127 2.52 -24.43 -0.80
N ALA A 128 3.37 -25.37 -0.42
CA ALA A 128 4.21 -25.27 0.78
C ALA A 128 5.20 -24.09 0.69
N MET A 129 5.40 -23.42 1.81
CA MET A 129 6.38 -22.33 1.95
C MET A 129 7.48 -22.75 2.92
N VAL A 130 8.71 -22.83 2.42
CA VAL A 130 9.88 -23.32 3.16
C VAL A 130 10.66 -22.14 3.73
N VAL A 131 10.83 -22.13 5.04
CA VAL A 131 11.34 -21.00 5.85
C VAL A 131 12.65 -21.37 6.52
N ARG A 132 13.80 -20.83 6.10
CA ARG A 132 15.06 -21.12 6.81
C ARG A 132 15.09 -20.48 8.20
N LYS A 133 15.71 -21.16 9.17
CA LYS A 133 15.97 -20.58 10.50
C LYS A 133 17.06 -19.49 10.38
N PRO A 134 16.97 -18.37 11.13
CA PRO A 134 16.06 -18.11 12.25
C PRO A 134 14.71 -17.45 11.88
N ALA A 135 14.29 -17.39 10.62
CA ALA A 135 13.07 -16.64 10.24
C ALA A 135 11.75 -17.21 10.81
N HIS A 136 11.72 -18.45 11.28
CA HIS A 136 10.60 -19.00 12.07
C HIS A 136 10.22 -18.15 13.30
N VAL A 137 11.14 -17.35 13.87
CA VAL A 137 10.85 -16.45 15.00
C VAL A 137 9.75 -15.43 14.65
N PHE A 138 9.69 -14.95 13.41
CA PHE A 138 8.61 -14.05 12.97
C PHE A 138 7.30 -14.78 12.73
N LEU A 139 7.34 -16.05 12.34
CA LEU A 139 6.13 -16.87 12.25
C LEU A 139 5.50 -17.06 13.63
N ASN A 140 6.33 -17.25 14.67
CA ASN A 140 5.88 -17.30 16.06
C ASN A 140 5.21 -15.99 16.48
N GLU A 141 5.78 -14.85 16.11
CA GLU A 141 5.17 -13.53 16.38
C GLU A 141 3.81 -13.37 15.68
N LEU A 142 3.71 -13.84 14.44
CA LEU A 142 2.47 -13.83 13.66
C LEU A 142 1.46 -14.91 14.12
N GLY A 143 1.88 -15.87 14.94
CA GLY A 143 1.06 -17.01 15.35
C GLY A 143 0.73 -17.96 14.20
N ILE A 144 1.68 -18.17 13.28
CA ILE A 144 1.52 -19.08 12.13
C ILE A 144 2.15 -20.43 12.49
N GLU A 145 1.35 -21.49 12.41
CA GLU A 145 1.83 -22.87 12.58
C GLU A 145 2.68 -23.31 11.40
N TYR A 146 3.69 -24.12 11.71
CA TYR A 146 4.63 -24.69 10.75
C TYR A 146 5.10 -26.07 11.21
N ASP A 147 5.52 -26.90 10.25
CA ASP A 147 6.22 -28.16 10.51
C ASP A 147 7.70 -27.87 10.69
N GLU A 148 8.26 -28.21 11.85
CA GLU A 148 9.66 -27.96 12.15
C GLU A 148 10.59 -29.02 11.54
N GLN A 149 11.70 -28.56 10.97
CA GLN A 149 12.82 -29.38 10.48
C GLN A 149 14.12 -28.86 11.12
N ASP A 150 15.25 -29.52 10.87
CA ASP A 150 16.53 -29.18 11.51
C ASP A 150 16.89 -27.69 11.33
N ASN A 151 17.06 -27.26 10.07
CA ASN A 151 17.56 -25.93 9.71
C ASN A 151 16.52 -25.01 9.06
N TYR A 152 15.27 -25.48 8.96
CA TYR A 152 14.17 -24.75 8.34
C TYR A 152 12.83 -25.19 8.95
N VAL A 153 11.75 -24.50 8.61
CA VAL A 153 10.38 -24.89 8.93
C VAL A 153 9.51 -24.79 7.68
N VAL A 154 8.36 -25.46 7.66
CA VAL A 154 7.49 -25.50 6.49
C VAL A 154 6.09 -25.08 6.88
N ILE A 155 5.59 -24.01 6.25
CA ILE A 155 4.20 -23.61 6.37
C ILE A 155 3.41 -24.40 5.35
N LYS A 156 2.31 -25.02 5.78
CA LYS A 156 1.47 -25.90 4.94
C LYS A 156 1.04 -25.25 3.61
N HIS A 157 0.85 -23.93 3.62
CA HIS A 157 0.55 -23.16 2.42
C HIS A 157 1.08 -21.73 2.54
N ALA A 158 1.74 -21.23 1.50
CA ALA A 158 2.18 -19.83 1.38
C ALA A 158 1.06 -18.81 1.65
N ALA A 159 -0.16 -19.10 1.20
CA ALA A 159 -1.37 -18.31 1.46
C ALA A 159 -1.68 -18.16 2.97
N LEU A 160 -1.32 -19.13 3.81
CA LEU A 160 -1.51 -19.02 5.26
C LEU A 160 -0.65 -17.89 5.82
N PHE A 161 0.63 -17.83 5.44
CA PHE A 161 1.49 -16.72 5.81
C PHE A 161 0.92 -15.37 5.34
N THR A 162 0.64 -15.28 4.04
CA THR A 162 0.27 -14.02 3.38
C THR A 162 -1.07 -13.49 3.89
N SER A 163 -2.07 -14.34 4.08
CA SER A 163 -3.36 -13.92 4.61
C SER A 163 -3.28 -13.54 6.10
N THR A 164 -2.51 -14.26 6.92
CA THR A 164 -2.36 -13.96 8.35
C THR A 164 -1.65 -12.63 8.58
N ILE A 165 -0.50 -12.38 7.92
CA ILE A 165 0.21 -11.11 8.09
C ILE A 165 -0.64 -9.94 7.59
N MET A 166 -1.31 -10.10 6.46
CA MET A 166 -2.18 -9.07 5.89
C MET A 166 -3.36 -8.75 6.80
N SER A 167 -4.02 -9.77 7.37
CA SER A 167 -5.12 -9.57 8.32
C SER A 167 -4.66 -8.79 9.56
N LYS A 168 -3.53 -9.18 10.16
CA LYS A 168 -2.98 -8.48 11.33
C LYS A 168 -2.54 -7.06 11.02
N LEU A 169 -1.96 -6.83 9.85
CA LEU A 169 -1.49 -5.53 9.39
C LEU A 169 -2.66 -4.58 9.10
N LEU A 170 -3.65 -5.02 8.31
CA LEU A 170 -4.79 -4.19 7.90
C LEU A 170 -5.76 -3.89 9.04
N ALA A 171 -5.69 -4.62 10.16
CA ALA A 171 -6.41 -4.30 11.38
C ALA A 171 -5.83 -3.09 12.13
N ARG A 172 -4.63 -2.62 11.77
CA ARG A 172 -3.98 -1.50 12.46
C ARG A 172 -4.53 -0.14 11.98
N PRO A 173 -4.81 0.79 12.91
CA PRO A 173 -5.44 2.07 12.56
C PRO A 173 -4.51 3.04 11.81
N ASN A 174 -3.21 2.85 11.89
CA ASN A 174 -2.16 3.67 11.27
C ASN A 174 -1.65 3.11 9.93
N VAL A 175 -2.37 2.15 9.35
CA VAL A 175 -2.02 1.51 8.08
C VAL A 175 -3.12 1.73 7.07
N LYS A 176 -2.74 2.10 5.84
CA LYS A 176 -3.66 2.15 4.71
C LYS A 176 -3.08 1.42 3.51
N LEU A 177 -3.87 0.49 2.98
CA LEU A 177 -3.60 -0.16 1.70
C LEU A 177 -4.34 0.57 0.57
N PHE A 178 -3.57 1.02 -0.42
CA PHE A 178 -4.03 1.50 -1.72
C PHE A 178 -3.64 0.46 -2.78
N ASN A 179 -4.45 -0.59 -2.87
CA ASN A 179 -4.35 -1.59 -3.93
C ASN A 179 -4.98 -1.09 -5.24
N ALA A 180 -4.65 -1.72 -6.36
CA ALA A 180 -4.93 -1.24 -7.72
C ALA A 180 -4.33 0.15 -8.06
N VAL A 181 -3.30 0.57 -7.32
CA VAL A 181 -2.59 1.84 -7.50
C VAL A 181 -1.11 1.54 -7.74
N ALA A 182 -0.56 2.01 -8.86
CA ALA A 182 0.85 1.87 -9.18
C ALA A 182 1.61 3.14 -8.79
N ALA A 183 2.85 2.96 -8.32
CA ALA A 183 3.84 4.04 -8.29
C ALA A 183 4.56 4.06 -9.65
N GLU A 184 4.36 5.13 -10.42
CA GLU A 184 4.92 5.30 -11.76
C GLU A 184 6.25 6.06 -11.74
N ASP A 185 6.44 6.93 -10.74
CA ASP A 185 7.62 7.77 -10.58
C ASP A 185 7.87 8.11 -9.09
N LEU A 186 8.95 8.82 -8.80
CA LEU A 186 9.38 9.27 -7.49
C LEU A 186 9.30 10.80 -7.41
N ILE A 187 8.94 11.33 -6.24
CA ILE A 187 9.12 12.75 -5.94
C ILE A 187 10.57 12.94 -5.49
N VAL A 188 11.36 13.71 -6.22
CA VAL A 188 12.77 13.98 -5.88
C VAL A 188 13.02 15.48 -5.75
N LYS A 189 13.47 15.92 -4.57
CA LYS A 189 13.81 17.32 -4.27
C LYS A 189 15.20 17.38 -3.65
N GLY A 190 16.12 18.14 -4.26
CA GLY A 190 17.48 18.33 -3.72
C GLY A 190 18.30 17.04 -3.55
N GLY A 191 18.12 16.06 -4.44
CA GLY A 191 18.82 14.77 -4.35
C GLY A 191 18.26 13.80 -3.30
N ARG A 192 17.12 14.12 -2.67
CA ARG A 192 16.39 13.26 -1.73
C ARG A 192 15.05 12.83 -2.33
N VAL A 193 14.73 11.55 -2.19
CA VAL A 193 13.38 11.01 -2.47
C VAL A 193 12.45 11.45 -1.35
N GLY A 194 11.34 12.10 -1.70
CA GLY A 194 10.38 12.67 -0.77
C GLY A 194 8.94 12.21 -1.00
N GLY A 195 8.75 11.08 -1.70
CA GLY A 195 7.43 10.53 -2.00
C GLY A 195 7.36 9.80 -3.33
N VAL A 196 6.14 9.50 -3.75
CA VAL A 196 5.84 8.73 -4.96
C VAL A 196 4.82 9.44 -5.83
N VAL A 197 4.92 9.20 -7.14
CA VAL A 197 3.93 9.60 -8.13
C VAL A 197 3.07 8.38 -8.43
N THR A 198 1.77 8.49 -8.24
CA THR A 198 0.83 7.37 -8.24
C THR A 198 -0.24 7.51 -9.30
N ASN A 199 -0.67 6.40 -9.87
CA ASN A 199 -1.87 6.36 -10.69
C ASN A 199 -2.64 5.05 -10.45
N TRP A 200 -3.86 4.95 -10.97
CA TRP A 200 -4.51 3.65 -11.07
C TRP A 200 -3.65 2.74 -11.94
N ALA A 201 -3.39 1.51 -11.51
CA ALA A 201 -2.47 0.62 -12.23
C ALA A 201 -2.90 0.36 -13.69
N LEU A 202 -4.21 0.34 -13.95
CA LEU A 202 -4.74 0.24 -15.31
C LEU A 202 -4.41 1.48 -16.16
N VAL A 203 -4.43 2.68 -15.57
CA VAL A 203 -4.00 3.89 -16.28
C VAL A 203 -2.50 3.77 -16.62
N SER A 204 -1.68 3.31 -15.67
CA SER A 204 -0.25 3.09 -15.85
C SER A 204 0.11 2.14 -16.98
N MET A 205 -0.69 1.09 -17.19
CA MET A 205 -0.49 0.12 -18.27
C MET A 205 -1.04 0.58 -19.62
N ASN A 206 -1.70 1.75 -19.67
CA ASN A 206 -2.48 2.18 -20.84
C ASN A 206 -2.23 3.64 -21.26
N HIS A 207 -1.07 4.21 -20.90
CA HIS A 207 -0.66 5.56 -21.33
C HIS A 207 -0.64 5.74 -22.87
N ASP A 208 -0.34 4.68 -23.62
CA ASP A 208 -0.26 4.74 -25.10
C ASP A 208 -1.60 4.52 -25.82
N THR A 209 -2.68 4.22 -25.09
CA THR A 209 -3.97 3.82 -25.69
C THR A 209 -5.11 4.82 -25.46
N GLN A 210 -4.85 5.92 -24.76
CA GLN A 210 -5.80 6.97 -24.44
C GLN A 210 -5.15 8.36 -24.55
N SER A 211 -5.94 9.43 -24.37
CA SER A 211 -5.36 10.75 -24.10
C SER A 211 -4.55 10.73 -22.80
N CYS A 212 -3.58 11.64 -22.65
CA CYS A 212 -2.76 11.72 -21.45
C CYS A 212 -3.61 11.81 -20.17
N MET A 213 -3.29 10.97 -19.19
CA MET A 213 -3.96 10.87 -17.90
C MET A 213 -2.94 11.12 -16.81
N ASP A 214 -2.84 12.38 -16.39
CA ASP A 214 -1.84 12.80 -15.39
C ASP A 214 -1.95 11.98 -14.09
N PRO A 215 -0.81 11.68 -13.45
CA PRO A 215 -0.79 10.98 -12.18
C PRO A 215 -1.17 11.90 -11.02
N ASN A 216 -1.37 11.29 -9.85
CA ASN A 216 -1.45 11.95 -8.56
C ASN A 216 -0.11 11.81 -7.79
N VAL A 217 0.01 12.45 -6.63
CA VAL A 217 1.24 12.46 -5.83
C VAL A 217 0.97 12.18 -4.36
N MET A 218 1.96 11.58 -3.69
CA MET A 218 1.97 11.30 -2.27
C MET A 218 3.35 11.63 -1.70
N GLU A 219 3.42 12.64 -0.83
CA GLU A 219 4.66 13.00 -0.12
C GLU A 219 4.92 12.03 1.04
N ALA A 220 6.19 11.74 1.29
CA ALA A 220 6.62 10.82 2.34
C ALA A 220 7.94 11.23 2.96
N LYS A 221 8.10 11.02 4.28
CA LYS A 221 9.41 11.22 4.93
C LYS A 221 10.42 10.16 4.47
N VAL A 222 9.97 8.92 4.30
CA VAL A 222 10.74 7.78 3.79
C VAL A 222 9.88 6.95 2.83
N VAL A 223 10.46 6.55 1.71
CA VAL A 223 9.90 5.55 0.78
C VAL A 223 10.62 4.23 0.98
N VAL A 224 9.88 3.13 1.12
CA VAL A 224 10.41 1.76 1.10
C VAL A 224 9.96 1.09 -0.19
N SER A 225 10.89 0.83 -1.10
CA SER A 225 10.63 0.11 -2.35
C SER A 225 10.79 -1.39 -2.13
N SER A 226 9.74 -2.13 -2.42
CA SER A 226 9.68 -3.60 -2.33
C SER A 226 8.98 -4.19 -3.56
N CYS A 227 9.30 -3.65 -4.74
CA CYS A 227 8.65 -3.95 -6.02
C CYS A 227 9.03 -5.33 -6.59
N GLY A 228 9.79 -6.14 -5.85
CA GLY A 228 10.29 -7.43 -6.31
C GLY A 228 11.15 -7.30 -7.57
N HIS A 229 11.22 -8.39 -8.35
CA HIS A 229 12.02 -8.46 -9.58
C HIS A 229 11.22 -8.89 -10.82
N ASP A 230 10.00 -9.40 -10.63
CA ASP A 230 9.19 -10.01 -11.68
C ASP A 230 8.12 -9.05 -12.24
N GLY A 231 7.69 -9.33 -13.46
CA GLY A 231 6.55 -8.66 -14.09
C GLY A 231 6.85 -7.24 -14.60
N PRO A 232 5.84 -6.58 -15.19
CA PRO A 232 6.00 -5.26 -15.81
C PRO A 232 6.36 -4.15 -14.80
N PHE A 233 6.03 -4.33 -13.52
CA PHE A 233 6.35 -3.41 -12.42
C PHE A 233 7.48 -3.93 -11.52
N GLY A 234 8.18 -4.97 -11.95
CA GLY A 234 9.31 -5.53 -11.20
C GLY A 234 10.44 -4.52 -11.12
N ALA A 235 10.93 -4.27 -9.91
CA ALA A 235 12.06 -3.38 -9.64
C ALA A 235 11.88 -1.93 -10.12
N THR A 236 10.64 -1.43 -10.13
CA THR A 236 10.32 -0.06 -10.59
C THR A 236 11.16 1.00 -9.88
N GLY A 237 11.35 0.88 -8.56
CA GLY A 237 12.06 1.89 -7.77
C GLY A 237 13.51 2.03 -8.19
N VAL A 238 14.26 0.93 -8.18
CA VAL A 238 15.69 0.93 -8.55
C VAL A 238 15.93 1.24 -10.03
N LYS A 239 15.05 0.76 -10.92
CA LYS A 239 15.12 1.12 -12.35
C LYS A 239 14.88 2.61 -12.55
N ARG A 240 13.94 3.20 -11.79
CA ARG A 240 13.68 4.64 -11.86
C ARG A 240 14.86 5.45 -11.37
N LEU A 241 15.43 5.11 -10.20
CA LEU A 241 16.64 5.75 -9.66
C LEU A 241 17.79 5.79 -10.67
N LYS A 242 18.01 4.70 -11.41
CA LYS A 242 19.01 4.65 -12.48
C LYS A 242 18.67 5.62 -13.62
N SER A 243 17.43 5.60 -14.09
CA SER A 243 17.01 6.44 -15.23
C SER A 243 17.12 7.94 -14.96
N ILE A 244 16.98 8.35 -13.69
CA ILE A 244 17.09 9.76 -13.26
C ILE A 244 18.52 10.12 -12.78
N GLY A 245 19.47 9.17 -12.87
CA GLY A 245 20.88 9.40 -12.54
C GLY A 245 21.17 9.53 -11.04
N MET A 246 20.30 9.01 -10.17
CA MET A 246 20.56 8.96 -8.72
C MET A 246 21.43 7.76 -8.31
N ILE A 247 21.51 6.73 -9.16
CA ILE A 247 22.44 5.60 -9.04
C ILE A 247 23.03 5.29 -10.41
N ASP A 248 24.24 4.74 -10.43
CA ASP A 248 24.98 4.52 -11.67
C ASP A 248 24.53 3.26 -12.43
N SER A 249 24.15 2.20 -11.70
CA SER A 249 23.90 0.90 -12.30
C SER A 249 22.83 0.10 -11.57
N VAL A 250 22.15 -0.76 -12.35
CA VAL A 250 21.25 -1.83 -11.89
C VAL A 250 21.73 -3.06 -12.64
N PRO A 251 22.67 -3.84 -12.08
CA PRO A 251 23.28 -4.98 -12.76
C PRO A 251 22.28 -6.13 -13.04
N GLY A 252 21.16 -6.18 -12.31
CA GLY A 252 20.13 -7.21 -12.43
C GLY A 252 20.44 -8.44 -11.58
N MET A 253 19.41 -9.20 -11.19
CA MET A 253 19.59 -10.40 -10.38
C MET A 253 20.45 -11.46 -11.09
N LYS A 254 21.26 -12.18 -10.32
CA LYS A 254 22.06 -13.30 -10.82
C LYS A 254 21.29 -14.63 -10.77
N ALA A 255 21.96 -15.70 -11.21
CA ALA A 255 21.49 -17.07 -11.10
C ALA A 255 21.20 -17.48 -9.65
N LEU A 256 20.54 -18.62 -9.50
CA LEU A 256 20.04 -19.10 -8.21
C LEU A 256 21.14 -19.69 -7.33
N ASP A 257 21.26 -19.19 -6.11
CA ASP A 257 22.08 -19.75 -5.02
C ASP A 257 21.45 -19.36 -3.69
N MET A 258 20.67 -20.25 -3.07
CA MET A 258 19.89 -19.91 -1.88
C MET A 258 20.76 -19.55 -0.67
N ASN A 259 21.91 -20.23 -0.52
CA ASN A 259 22.81 -19.98 0.61
C ASN A 259 23.43 -18.59 0.53
N ALA A 260 23.91 -18.21 -0.66
CA ALA A 260 24.48 -16.88 -0.87
C ALA A 260 23.43 -15.77 -0.94
N ALA A 261 22.28 -16.04 -1.56
CA ALA A 261 21.25 -15.04 -1.82
C ALA A 261 20.60 -14.52 -0.54
N GLU A 262 20.10 -15.39 0.33
CA GLU A 262 19.27 -14.95 1.47
C GLU A 262 20.06 -14.04 2.43
N ASP A 263 21.27 -14.44 2.81
CA ASP A 263 22.14 -13.64 3.67
C ASP A 263 22.53 -12.33 3.00
N ALA A 264 22.78 -12.34 1.68
CA ALA A 264 23.10 -11.13 0.93
C ALA A 264 21.92 -10.15 0.92
N ILE A 265 20.69 -10.60 0.66
CA ILE A 265 19.53 -9.70 0.60
C ILE A 265 19.22 -9.10 1.97
N VAL A 266 19.29 -9.88 3.07
CA VAL A 266 19.15 -9.32 4.43
C VAL A 266 20.19 -8.22 4.65
N ARG A 267 21.46 -8.51 4.39
CA ARG A 267 22.58 -7.60 4.66
C ARG A 267 22.56 -6.36 3.78
N LEU A 268 22.07 -6.46 2.55
CA LEU A 268 22.07 -5.39 1.56
C LEU A 268 20.81 -4.53 1.58
N THR A 269 19.77 -4.93 2.32
CA THR A 269 18.60 -4.08 2.56
C THR A 269 19.04 -2.82 3.33
N ARG A 270 18.82 -1.64 2.75
CA ARG A 270 19.33 -0.36 3.26
C ARG A 270 18.65 0.83 2.58
N GLU A 271 18.91 2.03 3.13
CA GLU A 271 18.70 3.29 2.41
C GLU A 271 19.71 3.39 1.25
N ILE A 272 19.22 3.31 0.01
CA ILE A 272 20.03 3.32 -1.22
C ILE A 272 20.43 4.75 -1.58
N VAL A 273 19.47 5.67 -1.47
CA VAL A 273 19.64 7.11 -1.64
C VAL A 273 18.87 7.81 -0.53
N PRO A 274 19.19 9.06 -0.19
CA PRO A 274 18.46 9.79 0.85
C PRO A 274 16.96 9.73 0.61
N GLY A 275 16.21 9.24 1.60
CA GLY A 275 14.75 9.11 1.59
C GLY A 275 14.20 7.84 0.95
N MET A 276 15.02 6.92 0.44
CA MET A 276 14.54 5.68 -0.18
C MET A 276 15.31 4.44 0.28
N ILE A 277 14.59 3.56 0.98
CA ILE A 277 15.03 2.22 1.37
C ILE A 277 14.59 1.22 0.31
N VAL A 278 15.41 0.22 0.02
CA VAL A 278 15.05 -0.90 -0.85
C VAL A 278 15.14 -2.20 -0.06
N THR A 279 14.11 -3.05 -0.19
CA THR A 279 14.01 -4.34 0.52
C THR A 279 13.49 -5.45 -0.38
N GLY A 280 13.65 -6.70 0.08
CA GLY A 280 13.25 -7.90 -0.66
C GLY A 280 14.03 -8.09 -1.94
N MET A 281 13.43 -8.77 -2.92
CA MET A 281 14.14 -9.13 -4.15
C MET A 281 14.53 -7.94 -5.06
N GLU A 282 13.98 -6.76 -4.83
CA GLU A 282 14.43 -5.56 -5.55
C GLU A 282 15.89 -5.20 -5.19
N VAL A 283 16.36 -5.60 -4.00
CA VAL A 283 17.78 -5.51 -3.61
C VAL A 283 18.67 -6.35 -4.53
N ALA A 284 18.19 -7.51 -4.99
CA ALA A 284 18.96 -8.37 -5.89
C ALA A 284 19.26 -7.70 -7.24
N GLU A 285 18.34 -6.86 -7.70
CA GLU A 285 18.45 -6.15 -8.97
C GLU A 285 19.50 -5.04 -8.92
N ILE A 286 19.52 -4.27 -7.83
CA ILE A 286 20.48 -3.16 -7.67
C ILE A 286 21.88 -3.63 -7.28
N ASP A 287 22.02 -4.67 -6.46
CA ASP A 287 23.33 -5.14 -5.99
C ASP A 287 23.88 -6.33 -6.80
N GLY A 288 23.10 -6.87 -7.74
CA GLY A 288 23.51 -8.01 -8.56
C GLY A 288 23.75 -9.27 -7.74
N SER A 289 22.85 -9.53 -6.80
CA SER A 289 22.92 -10.70 -5.92
C SER A 289 22.29 -11.94 -6.59
N PRO A 290 22.72 -13.15 -6.21
CA PRO A 290 22.00 -14.38 -6.58
C PRO A 290 20.55 -14.32 -6.11
N ARG A 291 19.66 -15.04 -6.81
CA ARG A 291 18.27 -15.20 -6.40
C ARG A 291 18.08 -16.42 -5.49
N MET A 292 17.01 -16.41 -4.70
CA MET A 292 16.48 -17.59 -4.00
C MET A 292 15.09 -17.95 -4.53
N VAL A 293 14.63 -19.18 -4.25
CA VAL A 293 13.21 -19.55 -4.43
C VAL A 293 12.44 -19.16 -3.18
N CYS A 294 11.20 -18.70 -3.37
CA CYS A 294 10.12 -18.56 -2.40
C CYS A 294 10.56 -18.64 -0.93
N PHE A 295 11.11 -17.54 -0.39
CA PHE A 295 11.00 -17.29 1.05
C PHE A 295 11.04 -15.82 1.48
N LEU A 296 10.39 -15.52 2.63
CA LEU A 296 10.30 -14.22 3.31
C LEU A 296 11.68 -13.59 3.48
N LEU A 297 11.76 -12.28 3.28
CA LEU A 297 12.87 -11.53 3.83
C LEU A 297 12.42 -10.51 4.87
N PHE A 298 13.03 -10.75 6.02
CA PHE A 298 12.86 -10.20 7.35
C PHE A 298 13.23 -8.72 7.42
N VAL A 299 12.53 -8.04 8.30
CA VAL A 299 12.47 -6.58 8.44
C VAL A 299 13.60 -5.99 9.26
N TYR A 300 14.49 -6.81 9.82
CA TYR A 300 15.45 -6.29 10.80
C TYR A 300 16.42 -5.24 10.24
N ALA A 301 16.56 -5.14 8.91
CA ALA A 301 17.32 -4.09 8.26
C ALA A 301 16.56 -2.76 8.08
N CYS A 302 15.24 -2.72 8.23
CA CYS A 302 14.45 -1.47 8.14
C CYS A 302 14.37 -0.70 9.48
N ILE A 303 14.80 -1.27 10.61
CA ILE A 303 14.63 -0.67 11.95
C ILE A 303 15.89 0.06 12.46
N LEU A 304 16.98 0.09 11.69
CA LEU A 304 18.23 0.73 12.15
C LEU A 304 18.40 2.17 11.67
N TYR A 305 17.35 2.99 11.57
CA TYR A 305 17.44 4.47 11.57
C TYR A 305 16.15 5.11 12.10
#